data_AF-A0A3Q1G2G1-F1
#
_entry.id   AF-A0A3Q1G2G1-F1
#
_cell.length_a   1.000
_cell.length_b   1.000
_cell.length_c   1.000
_cell.angle_alpha   90.00
_cell.angle_beta   90.00
_cell.angle_gamma   90.00
#
_symmetry.space_group_name_H-M   'P 1'
#
loop_
_entity.id
_entity.type
_entity.pdbx_description
1 polymer ?
#
loop_
_entity_poly.entity_id
_entity_poly.type
_entity_poly.pdbx_seq_one_letter_code
_entity_poly.pdbx_strand_id
1 'polypeptide(L)'
;MEVISEQAQERTNVSWCTVIGPGTPCCCPIAGRHLFAGATLKYSPLFSPRCIWCTVQESNRGLRGSRAEMGKMQVLGVLAVILAVFCVHAKVYFREEFLDGDEWRSRWVNSKHNSDYGEWKLTAGDFYGDAEKDKGLQTSQDAHFYAVSSRFEPFSNEGKPLVIQFTVKHEQKIDCGGGYVKVFPSDLDQADMHGESSYYIMFGPDICGYSTKKVHVIFNYKGKTHLIKKEIKCKDDELTHLYTLILNPDQTYEVKIDNEKVESGSLEDDWDFLPPEKIKDPEAKQPEDWDDHAKIDDADDTKPEDWDKPENIPDPDAKKPEDWDEDMDGEWEPPMIPNPEYKGEWKPKQIDNPNYKGPWVHPEIDNPEYSADLNIYKFDNIAVLGLDLWQVKSGTIFDNFLITDDVKEAEDMAKETWDVTKEPERKMKQEQDDLKRKEDEEKNKEQETEADEEDLGEEEEEEEEEEEEERKGEEATKDLEEDEEVKPSHTEL
;
A
#
# COMPACT_ATOMS: atom_id res chain seq x y z
N MET A 1 -6.39 -18.88 -61.67
CA MET A 1 -7.56 -19.46 -62.35
C MET A 1 -8.58 -19.79 -61.28
N GLU A 2 -9.41 -18.83 -60.92
CA GLU A 2 -10.62 -19.08 -60.13
C GLU A 2 -11.74 -18.32 -60.83
N VAL A 3 -12.59 -19.10 -61.49
CA VAL A 3 -13.89 -18.68 -62.00
C VAL A 3 -14.74 -19.94 -61.89
N ILE A 4 -15.86 -19.88 -61.18
CA ILE A 4 -17.21 -20.11 -61.73
C ILE A 4 -18.24 -19.89 -60.63
N SER A 5 -19.14 -18.98 -60.96
CA SER A 5 -20.40 -18.59 -60.35
C SER A 5 -21.57 -19.50 -60.79
N GLU A 6 -22.61 -19.64 -59.97
CA GLU A 6 -24.02 -19.85 -60.37
C GLU A 6 -24.89 -19.61 -59.10
N GLN A 7 -25.71 -18.56 -58.97
CA GLN A 7 -27.08 -18.34 -59.50
C GLN A 7 -28.00 -19.59 -59.39
N ALA A 8 -29.29 -19.55 -59.05
CA ALA A 8 -30.24 -18.57 -58.51
C ALA A 8 -31.59 -19.30 -58.24
N GLN A 9 -32.51 -18.61 -57.57
CA GLN A 9 -33.99 -18.61 -57.74
C GLN A 9 -34.94 -19.62 -57.04
N GLU A 10 -35.76 -19.00 -56.16
CA GLU A 10 -37.23 -18.92 -56.13
C GLU A 10 -38.12 -20.16 -55.93
N ARG A 11 -39.08 -20.05 -54.98
CA ARG A 11 -40.55 -20.06 -55.27
C ARG A 11 -41.47 -19.90 -54.03
N THR A 12 -42.13 -18.73 -53.99
CA THR A 12 -43.60 -18.48 -53.87
C THR A 12 -44.51 -18.98 -52.73
N ASN A 13 -45.22 -17.99 -52.13
CA ASN A 13 -46.67 -17.85 -51.80
C ASN A 13 -47.36 -18.92 -50.91
N VAL A 14 -48.27 -18.60 -49.97
CA VAL A 14 -49.61 -17.98 -50.13
C VAL A 14 -50.16 -17.51 -48.76
N SER A 15 -50.82 -16.34 -48.73
CA SER A 15 -51.66 -15.76 -47.64
C SER A 15 -53.12 -16.23 -47.77
N TRP A 16 -53.94 -16.29 -46.69
CA TRP A 16 -55.35 -15.82 -46.64
C TRP A 16 -55.90 -15.77 -45.17
N CYS A 17 -56.63 -14.68 -44.86
CA CYS A 17 -57.39 -14.34 -43.63
C CYS A 17 -58.70 -15.19 -43.48
N THR A 18 -59.54 -15.22 -42.42
CA THR A 18 -60.22 -14.18 -41.59
C THR A 18 -61.01 -14.93 -40.45
N VAL A 19 -61.37 -14.40 -39.26
CA VAL A 19 -62.70 -13.81 -38.89
C VAL A 19 -62.79 -13.43 -37.37
N ILE A 20 -62.96 -12.12 -37.09
CA ILE A 20 -63.90 -11.36 -36.20
C ILE A 20 -63.95 -11.57 -34.64
N GLY A 21 -63.87 -10.45 -33.87
CA GLY A 21 -63.68 -10.25 -32.39
C GLY A 21 -64.93 -10.37 -31.46
N PRO A 22 -65.19 -9.54 -30.40
CA PRO A 22 -64.48 -8.34 -29.84
C PRO A 22 -64.27 -8.33 -28.28
N GLY A 23 -63.60 -7.29 -27.72
CA GLY A 23 -63.90 -6.76 -26.36
C GLY A 23 -62.74 -6.47 -25.37
N THR A 24 -62.27 -5.21 -25.34
CA THR A 24 -61.51 -4.50 -24.27
C THR A 24 -62.41 -4.23 -23.01
N PRO A 25 -61.92 -3.77 -21.82
CA PRO A 25 -60.97 -2.67 -21.62
C PRO A 25 -59.95 -2.76 -20.47
N CYS A 26 -58.96 -1.85 -20.57
CA CYS A 26 -57.97 -1.44 -19.58
C CYS A 26 -58.59 -0.80 -18.33
N CYS A 27 -57.90 -0.85 -17.17
CA CYS A 27 -57.98 0.17 -16.12
C CYS A 27 -56.80 0.09 -15.13
N CYS A 28 -56.03 1.18 -15.06
CA CYS A 28 -55.43 1.76 -13.84
C CYS A 28 -56.01 3.20 -13.80
N PRO A 29 -56.30 3.86 -12.66
CA PRO A 29 -55.35 4.17 -11.59
C PRO A 29 -56.01 4.21 -10.18
N ILE A 30 -55.33 4.70 -9.12
CA ILE A 30 -55.86 5.71 -8.17
C ILE A 30 -54.80 6.12 -7.13
N ALA A 31 -54.75 7.44 -6.90
CA ALA A 31 -53.93 8.20 -5.97
C ALA A 31 -54.40 8.13 -4.51
N GLY A 32 -53.51 8.48 -3.57
CA GLY A 32 -53.81 8.60 -2.15
C GLY A 32 -54.29 9.98 -1.70
N ARG A 33 -54.90 10.03 -0.50
CA ARG A 33 -54.61 10.97 0.62
C ARG A 33 -55.65 10.84 1.75
N HIS A 34 -55.13 10.97 2.98
CA HIS A 34 -55.73 11.58 4.18
C HIS A 34 -56.95 10.89 4.84
N LEU A 35 -57.17 10.87 6.16
CA LEU A 35 -56.50 11.36 7.37
C LEU A 35 -57.30 10.85 8.60
N PHE A 36 -56.62 10.82 9.75
CA PHE A 36 -57.09 11.07 11.13
C PHE A 36 -57.85 10.02 11.99
N ALA A 37 -57.21 9.81 13.15
CA ALA A 37 -57.73 9.71 14.53
C ALA A 37 -58.61 8.49 14.90
N GLY A 38 -58.47 7.84 16.05
CA GLY A 38 -57.79 8.16 17.31
C GLY A 38 -58.63 7.59 18.47
N ALA A 39 -57.96 7.27 19.58
CA ALA A 39 -58.50 6.88 20.90
C ALA A 39 -59.05 5.44 21.06
N THR A 40 -58.30 4.51 21.67
CA THR A 40 -58.18 4.22 23.13
C THR A 40 -59.48 3.81 23.84
N LEU A 41 -59.56 2.57 24.35
CA LEU A 41 -59.48 2.26 25.79
C LEU A 41 -59.73 0.76 26.10
N LYS A 42 -58.80 0.23 26.90
CA LYS A 42 -58.87 -0.79 27.96
C LYS A 42 -60.19 -1.57 28.17
N TYR A 43 -60.09 -2.89 28.35
CA TYR A 43 -60.18 -3.60 29.65
C TYR A 43 -60.42 -5.11 29.41
N SER A 44 -59.47 -5.94 29.87
CA SER A 44 -59.72 -7.31 30.37
C SER A 44 -60.65 -7.25 31.61
N PRO A 45 -61.25 -8.33 32.17
CA PRO A 45 -60.70 -9.70 32.19
C PRO A 45 -61.67 -10.90 32.33
N LEU A 46 -61.08 -12.11 32.32
CA LEU A 46 -61.40 -13.32 33.10
C LEU A 46 -62.83 -13.91 33.07
N PHE A 47 -62.98 -15.16 32.59
CA PHE A 47 -63.28 -16.36 33.41
C PHE A 47 -63.63 -17.58 32.52
N SER A 48 -62.98 -18.71 32.82
CA SER A 48 -63.35 -20.11 32.44
C SER A 48 -64.62 -20.55 33.23
N PRO A 49 -65.21 -21.77 33.14
CA PRO A 49 -64.83 -23.00 32.41
C PRO A 49 -65.97 -23.92 31.86
N ARG A 50 -65.55 -25.00 31.17
CA ARG A 50 -65.99 -26.42 31.30
C ARG A 50 -67.23 -27.03 30.59
N CYS A 51 -66.95 -28.26 30.09
CA CYS A 51 -67.76 -29.50 29.99
C CYS A 51 -68.78 -29.58 28.83
N ILE A 52 -68.52 -30.34 27.75
CA ILE A 52 -68.58 -31.82 27.57
C ILE A 52 -69.94 -32.43 27.93
N TRP A 53 -70.68 -32.88 26.91
CA TRP A 53 -71.61 -34.02 26.95
C TRP A 53 -71.56 -34.80 25.63
N CYS A 54 -71.42 -36.13 25.74
CA CYS A 54 -71.67 -37.16 24.73
C CYS A 54 -73.17 -37.15 24.30
N THR A 55 -73.70 -37.79 23.25
CA THR A 55 -73.50 -39.18 22.76
C THR A 55 -74.37 -39.38 21.49
N VAL A 56 -73.88 -40.18 20.51
CA VAL A 56 -74.55 -41.26 19.72
C VAL A 56 -75.86 -40.96 18.95
N GLN A 57 -75.90 -41.08 17.60
CA GLN A 57 -76.28 -42.31 16.84
C GLN A 57 -76.48 -42.09 15.31
N GLU A 58 -75.83 -42.97 14.51
CA GLU A 58 -76.13 -43.56 13.18
C GLU A 58 -76.90 -42.82 12.06
N SER A 59 -76.31 -42.77 10.85
CA SER A 59 -76.71 -43.64 9.71
C SER A 59 -75.93 -43.36 8.41
N ASN A 60 -75.36 -44.45 7.86
CA ASN A 60 -74.76 -44.69 6.54
C ASN A 60 -75.24 -43.87 5.32
N ARG A 61 -74.28 -43.42 4.48
CA ARG A 61 -73.97 -44.00 3.13
C ARG A 61 -72.91 -43.18 2.36
N GLY A 62 -71.77 -43.81 2.10
CA GLY A 62 -70.92 -43.76 0.90
C GLY A 62 -70.56 -42.42 0.22
N LEU A 63 -69.28 -42.04 0.29
CA LEU A 63 -68.32 -42.17 -0.84
C LEU A 63 -66.94 -41.60 -0.42
N ARG A 64 -65.90 -42.39 -0.66
CA ARG A 64 -64.49 -42.11 -0.42
C ARG A 64 -63.99 -41.03 -1.40
N GLY A 65 -63.17 -40.10 -0.91
CA GLY A 65 -62.38 -39.18 -1.74
C GLY A 65 -61.52 -38.26 -0.88
N SER A 66 -60.21 -38.39 -1.00
CA SER A 66 -59.16 -37.92 -0.08
C SER A 66 -59.11 -36.39 0.10
N ARG A 67 -59.18 -35.91 1.35
CA ARG A 67 -58.92 -34.50 1.74
C ARG A 67 -57.54 -34.33 2.42
N ALA A 68 -56.64 -35.29 2.26
CA ALA A 68 -55.37 -35.35 2.99
C ALA A 68 -54.11 -34.96 2.16
N GLU A 69 -54.27 -34.60 0.88
CA GLU A 69 -53.13 -34.32 -0.02
C GLU A 69 -52.81 -32.83 -0.15
N MET A 70 -53.77 -31.94 0.14
CA MET A 70 -53.62 -30.51 -0.18
C MET A 70 -52.83 -29.71 0.87
N GLY A 71 -52.71 -30.22 2.11
CA GLY A 71 -51.96 -29.57 3.19
C GLY A 71 -50.46 -29.91 3.22
N LYS A 72 -50.05 -31.02 2.61
CA LYS A 72 -48.62 -31.42 2.55
C LYS A 72 -47.88 -30.75 1.39
N MET A 73 -48.58 -30.49 0.29
CA MET A 73 -47.99 -29.87 -0.91
C MET A 73 -47.66 -28.37 -0.75
N GLN A 74 -48.39 -27.63 0.09
CA GLN A 74 -48.06 -26.22 0.35
C GLN A 74 -46.91 -26.05 1.35
N VAL A 75 -46.73 -26.97 2.31
CA VAL A 75 -45.61 -26.92 3.27
C VAL A 75 -44.31 -27.40 2.60
N LEU A 76 -44.38 -28.39 1.71
CA LEU A 76 -43.24 -28.83 0.89
C LEU A 76 -42.82 -27.80 -0.16
N GLY A 77 -43.77 -27.05 -0.74
CA GLY A 77 -43.46 -25.96 -1.69
C GLY A 77 -42.72 -24.79 -1.03
N VAL A 78 -43.06 -24.43 0.20
CA VAL A 78 -42.34 -23.37 0.94
C VAL A 78 -40.96 -23.84 1.42
N LEU A 79 -40.81 -25.10 1.82
CA LEU A 79 -39.50 -25.68 2.14
C LEU A 79 -38.59 -25.82 0.92
N ALA A 80 -39.14 -26.12 -0.25
CA ALA A 80 -38.40 -26.17 -1.52
C ALA A 80 -38.00 -24.77 -2.04
N VAL A 81 -38.81 -23.73 -1.78
CA VAL A 81 -38.43 -22.33 -2.10
C VAL A 81 -37.41 -21.78 -1.10
N ILE A 82 -37.41 -22.24 0.15
CA ILE A 82 -36.36 -21.92 1.14
C ILE A 82 -35.07 -22.71 0.85
N LEU A 83 -35.16 -23.94 0.34
CA LEU A 83 -34.03 -24.74 -0.16
C LEU A 83 -33.53 -24.32 -1.56
N ALA A 84 -34.30 -23.48 -2.26
CA ALA A 84 -33.91 -22.85 -3.53
C ALA A 84 -33.46 -21.39 -3.34
N VAL A 85 -33.18 -20.97 -2.10
CA VAL A 85 -32.09 -20.01 -1.90
C VAL A 85 -30.85 -20.77 -2.33
N PHE A 86 -30.38 -20.53 -3.54
CA PHE A 86 -29.04 -20.93 -3.94
C PHE A 86 -28.11 -20.48 -2.81
N CYS A 87 -27.62 -21.42 -2.01
CA CYS A 87 -26.40 -21.20 -1.28
C CYS A 87 -25.36 -20.97 -2.37
N VAL A 88 -25.13 -19.70 -2.72
CA VAL A 88 -23.91 -19.27 -3.35
C VAL A 88 -22.84 -19.64 -2.32
N HIS A 89 -22.32 -20.85 -2.45
CA HIS A 89 -21.26 -21.33 -1.59
C HIS A 89 -20.02 -20.53 -1.97
N ALA A 90 -19.44 -19.83 -1.01
CA ALA A 90 -18.11 -19.26 -1.16
C ALA A 90 -17.17 -20.39 -1.58
N LYS A 91 -16.50 -20.24 -2.72
CA LYS A 91 -15.54 -21.22 -3.20
C LYS A 91 -14.15 -20.79 -2.74
N VAL A 92 -13.61 -21.54 -1.79
CA VAL A 92 -12.19 -21.47 -1.42
C VAL A 92 -11.39 -22.24 -2.48
N TYR A 93 -10.51 -21.53 -3.19
CA TYR A 93 -9.63 -22.10 -4.22
C TYR A 93 -8.31 -22.58 -3.62
N PHE A 94 -7.79 -21.85 -2.64
CA PHE A 94 -6.56 -22.19 -1.93
C PHE A 94 -6.67 -21.75 -0.48
N ARG A 95 -6.21 -22.60 0.44
CA ARG A 95 -6.15 -22.34 1.87
C ARG A 95 -4.94 -23.06 2.45
N GLU A 96 -4.08 -22.34 3.17
CA GLU A 96 -2.91 -22.89 3.84
C GLU A 96 -2.72 -22.20 5.20
N GLU A 97 -2.58 -23.02 6.25
CA GLU A 97 -2.44 -22.61 7.66
C GLU A 97 -1.33 -23.40 8.38
N PHE A 98 -0.66 -24.32 7.69
CA PHE A 98 0.47 -25.11 8.22
C PHE A 98 0.23 -25.86 9.55
N LEU A 99 -1.02 -26.22 9.85
CA LEU A 99 -1.41 -26.89 11.11
C LEU A 99 -1.05 -28.39 11.16
N ASP A 100 -0.58 -28.97 10.06
CA ASP A 100 -0.36 -30.41 9.89
C ASP A 100 1.12 -30.84 9.93
N GLY A 101 1.95 -30.07 10.62
CA GLY A 101 3.35 -30.43 10.87
C GLY A 101 4.18 -30.36 9.59
N ASP A 102 4.89 -31.41 9.20
CA ASP A 102 5.79 -31.40 8.03
C ASP A 102 5.09 -31.63 6.67
N GLU A 103 3.77 -31.86 6.67
CA GLU A 103 3.02 -32.17 5.44
C GLU A 103 3.00 -31.01 4.43
N TRP A 104 3.23 -29.77 4.86
CA TRP A 104 3.38 -28.63 3.96
C TRP A 104 4.49 -28.83 2.92
N ARG A 105 5.53 -29.60 3.23
CA ARG A 105 6.63 -29.91 2.29
C ARG A 105 6.17 -30.72 1.08
N SER A 106 5.01 -31.37 1.15
CA SER A 106 4.38 -32.04 0.01
C SER A 106 3.60 -31.08 -0.89
N ARG A 107 3.11 -29.97 -0.32
CA ARG A 107 2.28 -28.95 -1.00
C ARG A 107 3.12 -27.81 -1.59
N TRP A 108 4.25 -27.50 -0.98
CA TRP A 108 5.15 -26.41 -1.35
C TRP A 108 6.41 -26.95 -2.02
N VAL A 109 6.78 -26.34 -3.14
CA VAL A 109 7.91 -26.73 -3.98
C VAL A 109 8.91 -25.57 -4.02
N ASN A 110 10.14 -25.83 -3.56
CA ASN A 110 11.26 -24.90 -3.70
C ASN A 110 11.74 -24.88 -5.16
N SER A 111 12.01 -23.69 -5.67
CA SER A 111 12.64 -23.52 -6.97
C SER A 111 14.08 -24.05 -6.97
N LYS A 112 14.52 -24.52 -8.14
CA LYS A 112 15.88 -24.98 -8.42
C LYS A 112 16.56 -24.12 -9.49
N HIS A 113 15.97 -22.98 -9.84
CA HIS A 113 16.54 -22.03 -10.80
C HIS A 113 17.92 -21.52 -10.35
N ASN A 114 18.10 -21.31 -9.05
CA ASN A 114 19.37 -20.97 -8.41
C ASN A 114 19.70 -22.00 -7.33
N SER A 115 20.98 -22.32 -7.16
CA SER A 115 21.46 -23.21 -6.08
C SER A 115 21.44 -22.54 -4.72
N ASP A 116 21.52 -21.21 -4.69
CA ASP A 116 21.77 -20.43 -3.47
C ASP A 116 20.47 -19.77 -2.95
N TYR A 117 19.33 -20.42 -3.19
CA TYR A 117 18.06 -19.99 -2.58
C TYR A 117 18.05 -20.28 -1.08
N GLY A 118 17.48 -19.37 -0.31
CA GLY A 118 17.34 -19.49 1.13
C GLY A 118 16.38 -20.61 1.54
N GLU A 119 16.64 -21.19 2.70
CA GLU A 119 15.83 -22.25 3.29
C GLU A 119 14.60 -21.71 4.03
N TRP A 120 13.50 -22.46 3.93
CA TRP A 120 12.26 -22.16 4.65
C TRP A 120 12.12 -23.04 5.88
N LYS A 121 11.76 -22.42 7.00
CA LYS A 121 11.51 -23.11 8.28
C LYS A 121 10.07 -22.91 8.71
N LEU A 122 9.43 -23.98 9.18
CA LEU A 122 8.13 -23.87 9.84
C LEU A 122 8.32 -23.52 11.32
N THR A 123 7.80 -22.38 11.76
CA THR A 123 7.96 -21.91 13.14
C THR A 123 6.95 -20.80 13.47
N ALA A 124 6.66 -20.61 14.76
CA ALA A 124 5.80 -19.52 15.25
C ALA A 124 6.58 -18.22 15.58
N GLY A 125 7.91 -18.26 15.43
CA GLY A 125 8.80 -17.15 15.77
C GLY A 125 9.19 -17.11 17.25
N ASP A 126 9.77 -15.99 17.67
CA ASP A 126 10.26 -15.76 19.04
C ASP A 126 9.13 -15.38 20.02
N PHE A 127 8.08 -14.76 19.50
CA PHE A 127 6.85 -14.43 20.21
C PHE A 127 5.66 -14.76 19.33
N TYR A 128 4.52 -15.14 19.90
CA TYR A 128 3.34 -15.59 19.15
C TYR A 128 2.11 -15.46 20.02
N GLY A 129 0.92 -15.60 19.43
CA GLY A 129 -0.31 -15.72 20.18
C GLY A 129 -0.60 -17.15 20.64
N ASP A 130 -0.36 -18.12 19.76
CA ASP A 130 -0.50 -19.55 19.98
C ASP A 130 0.65 -20.31 19.30
N ALA A 131 1.37 -21.12 20.07
CA ALA A 131 2.59 -21.80 19.62
C ALA A 131 2.38 -22.78 18.46
N GLU A 132 1.16 -23.29 18.27
CA GLU A 132 0.84 -24.27 17.23
C GLU A 132 0.09 -23.63 16.07
N LYS A 133 -0.84 -22.70 16.34
CA LYS A 133 -1.64 -22.06 15.29
C LYS A 133 -0.88 -21.00 14.50
N ASP A 134 0.10 -20.33 15.10
CA ASP A 134 0.85 -19.26 14.45
C ASP A 134 2.11 -19.78 13.75
N LYS A 135 2.23 -21.10 13.56
CA LYS A 135 3.33 -21.67 12.79
C LYS A 135 3.16 -21.30 11.33
N GLY A 136 4.09 -20.53 10.80
CA GLY A 136 4.12 -20.15 9.39
C GLY A 136 5.46 -20.46 8.72
N LEU A 137 5.54 -20.19 7.42
CA LEU A 137 6.79 -20.29 6.67
C LEU A 137 7.68 -19.09 6.95
N GLN A 138 8.79 -19.34 7.63
CA GLN A 138 9.80 -18.35 7.97
C GLN A 138 11.01 -18.46 7.04
N THR A 139 11.49 -17.31 6.56
CA THR A 139 12.82 -17.17 5.93
C THR A 139 13.93 -17.34 6.98
N SER A 140 14.92 -18.23 6.80
CA SER A 140 15.91 -18.54 7.85
C SER A 140 17.34 -18.04 7.64
N GLN A 141 17.66 -17.48 6.48
CA GLN A 141 19.02 -17.06 6.08
C GLN A 141 19.06 -15.60 5.58
N ASP A 142 19.95 -14.81 6.15
CA ASP A 142 20.15 -13.40 5.78
C ASP A 142 20.78 -13.25 4.40
N ALA A 143 20.43 -12.17 3.68
CA ALA A 143 20.95 -11.83 2.35
C ALA A 143 20.79 -12.94 1.30
N HIS A 144 19.61 -13.57 1.28
CA HIS A 144 19.26 -14.61 0.31
C HIS A 144 18.00 -14.23 -0.49
N PHE A 145 17.95 -14.73 -1.72
CA PHE A 145 16.69 -14.84 -2.45
C PHE A 145 15.94 -16.07 -1.95
N TYR A 146 14.63 -16.00 -1.95
CA TYR A 146 13.74 -17.10 -1.61
C TYR A 146 12.77 -17.33 -2.75
N ALA A 147 12.55 -18.59 -3.10
CA ALA A 147 11.61 -18.97 -4.17
C ALA A 147 10.92 -20.29 -3.80
N VAL A 148 9.68 -20.22 -3.31
CA VAL A 148 8.84 -21.38 -3.02
C VAL A 148 7.42 -21.16 -3.55
N SER A 149 6.76 -22.21 -4.01
CA SER A 149 5.41 -22.10 -4.56
C SER A 149 4.52 -23.29 -4.21
N SER A 150 3.21 -23.06 -4.13
CA SER A 150 2.20 -24.10 -3.97
C SER A 150 1.19 -24.05 -5.11
N ARG A 151 0.81 -25.23 -5.61
CA ARG A 151 -0.14 -25.39 -6.71
C ARG A 151 -1.48 -25.87 -6.19
N PHE A 152 -2.54 -25.31 -6.76
CA PHE A 152 -3.93 -25.65 -6.47
C PHE A 152 -4.72 -25.89 -7.76
N GLU A 153 -6.01 -26.22 -7.62
CA GLU A 153 -6.88 -26.48 -8.76
C GLU A 153 -7.02 -25.21 -9.64
N PRO A 154 -6.68 -25.29 -10.95
CA PRO A 154 -6.77 -24.13 -11.82
C PRO A 154 -8.18 -23.57 -11.90
N PHE A 155 -8.31 -22.24 -11.81
CA PHE A 155 -9.59 -21.54 -11.93
C PHE A 155 -9.47 -20.21 -12.68
N SER A 156 -10.60 -19.61 -13.00
CA SER A 156 -10.68 -18.23 -13.52
C SER A 156 -11.62 -17.42 -12.65
N ASN A 157 -11.32 -16.13 -12.48
CA ASN A 157 -12.17 -15.18 -11.77
C ASN A 157 -13.19 -14.50 -12.70
N GLU A 158 -13.43 -15.02 -13.90
CA GLU A 158 -14.45 -14.47 -14.81
C GLU A 158 -15.83 -14.35 -14.14
N GLY A 159 -16.36 -13.12 -14.11
CA GLY A 159 -17.67 -12.82 -13.54
C GLY A 159 -17.77 -12.94 -12.02
N LYS A 160 -16.65 -13.10 -11.30
CA LYS A 160 -16.60 -13.25 -9.85
C LYS A 160 -15.50 -12.38 -9.24
N PRO A 161 -15.63 -11.96 -7.97
CA PRO A 161 -14.52 -11.31 -7.31
C PRO A 161 -13.41 -12.33 -7.04
N LEU A 162 -12.17 -11.85 -7.00
CA LEU A 162 -10.98 -12.59 -6.59
C LEU A 162 -10.47 -11.95 -5.31
N VAL A 163 -10.40 -12.73 -4.23
CA VAL A 163 -9.85 -12.29 -2.95
C VAL A 163 -8.58 -13.07 -2.67
N ILE A 164 -7.48 -12.35 -2.43
CA ILE A 164 -6.18 -12.91 -2.04
C ILE A 164 -5.84 -12.33 -0.67
N GLN A 165 -5.71 -13.20 0.33
CA GLN A 165 -5.46 -12.84 1.71
C GLN A 165 -4.33 -13.68 2.29
N PHE A 166 -3.46 -13.06 3.08
CA PHE A 166 -2.39 -13.75 3.80
C PHE A 166 -1.90 -12.87 4.95
N THR A 167 -1.22 -13.46 5.93
CA THR A 167 -0.58 -12.73 7.02
C THR A 167 0.94 -12.70 6.81
N VAL A 168 1.55 -11.59 7.22
CA VAL A 168 3.00 -11.39 7.21
C VAL A 168 3.42 -10.82 8.55
N LYS A 169 4.47 -11.38 9.12
CA LYS A 169 5.09 -10.90 10.34
C LYS A 169 6.58 -10.67 10.11
N HIS A 170 7.05 -9.45 10.36
CA HIS A 170 8.46 -9.09 10.26
C HIS A 170 9.11 -9.02 11.65
N GLU A 171 9.17 -10.15 12.36
CA GLU A 171 9.62 -10.19 13.77
C GLU A 171 11.07 -9.72 13.96
N GLN A 172 11.88 -9.80 12.91
CA GLN A 172 13.30 -9.46 12.93
C GLN A 172 13.59 -7.96 12.85
N LYS A 173 12.58 -7.07 12.80
CA LYS A 173 12.74 -5.65 12.41
C LYS A 173 13.43 -5.53 11.05
N ILE A 174 12.70 -5.91 10.00
CA ILE A 174 13.23 -5.93 8.65
C ILE A 174 13.68 -4.53 8.19
N ASP A 175 14.87 -4.45 7.63
CA ASP A 175 15.46 -3.22 7.08
C ASP A 175 15.28 -3.14 5.56
N CYS A 176 15.54 -4.24 4.85
CA CYS A 176 15.26 -4.39 3.44
C CYS A 176 14.87 -5.83 3.08
N GLY A 177 13.63 -6.02 2.64
CA GLY A 177 13.15 -7.24 2.02
C GLY A 177 11.66 -7.22 1.65
N GLY A 178 11.30 -8.14 0.75
CA GLY A 178 9.94 -8.32 0.26
C GLY A 178 9.09 -9.21 1.17
N GLY A 179 7.82 -8.84 1.35
CA GLY A 179 6.80 -9.58 2.07
C GLY A 179 5.57 -9.89 1.20
N TYR A 180 5.73 -9.98 -0.12
CA TYR A 180 4.63 -10.12 -1.08
C TYR A 180 4.49 -11.54 -1.64
N VAL A 181 3.27 -11.84 -2.11
CA VAL A 181 2.94 -13.04 -2.88
C VAL A 181 2.87 -12.73 -4.37
N LYS A 182 3.17 -13.72 -5.20
CA LYS A 182 2.92 -13.71 -6.64
C LYS A 182 1.93 -14.80 -6.99
N VAL A 183 0.91 -14.46 -7.79
CA VAL A 183 -0.08 -15.40 -8.31
C VAL A 183 0.24 -15.67 -9.78
N PHE A 184 0.34 -16.94 -10.13
CA PHE A 184 0.81 -17.40 -11.43
C PHE A 184 -0.23 -18.25 -12.17
N PRO A 185 -0.11 -18.29 -13.50
CA PRO A 185 -0.87 -19.21 -14.34
C PRO A 185 -0.47 -20.69 -14.14
N SER A 186 -1.31 -21.59 -14.67
CA SER A 186 -1.11 -23.04 -14.58
C SER A 186 0.11 -23.60 -15.33
N ASP A 187 0.64 -22.87 -16.29
CA ASP A 187 1.79 -23.25 -17.11
C ASP A 187 3.15 -22.98 -16.45
N LEU A 188 3.19 -22.29 -15.31
CA LEU A 188 4.42 -22.08 -14.55
C LEU A 188 5.07 -23.42 -14.17
N ASP A 189 6.36 -23.57 -14.44
CA ASP A 189 7.18 -24.61 -13.84
C ASP A 189 7.66 -24.17 -12.45
N GLN A 190 7.14 -24.80 -11.40
CA GLN A 190 7.48 -24.49 -10.01
C GLN A 190 8.95 -24.75 -9.69
N ALA A 191 9.60 -25.69 -10.40
CA ALA A 191 11.01 -26.01 -10.20
C ALA A 191 11.94 -24.96 -10.82
N ASP A 192 11.45 -24.11 -11.70
CA ASP A 192 12.21 -23.04 -12.37
C ASP A 192 11.64 -21.64 -12.07
N MET A 193 10.89 -21.48 -10.99
CA MET A 193 10.31 -20.19 -10.59
C MET A 193 11.41 -19.20 -10.15
N HIS A 194 11.35 -17.96 -10.65
CA HIS A 194 12.31 -16.90 -10.36
C HIS A 194 11.71 -15.49 -10.61
N GLY A 195 12.50 -14.44 -10.37
CA GLY A 195 12.10 -13.03 -10.50
C GLY A 195 11.45 -12.61 -11.82
N GLU A 196 11.88 -13.20 -12.94
CA GLU A 196 11.40 -12.89 -14.29
C GLU A 196 10.25 -13.81 -14.75
N SER A 197 9.85 -14.77 -13.91
CA SER A 197 8.70 -15.64 -14.20
C SER A 197 7.42 -14.81 -14.35
N SER A 198 6.67 -15.03 -15.42
CA SER A 198 5.46 -14.26 -15.71
C SER A 198 4.34 -14.60 -14.72
N TYR A 199 4.07 -13.68 -13.79
CA TYR A 199 2.94 -13.73 -12.86
C TYR A 199 1.76 -12.90 -13.38
N TYR A 200 0.56 -13.13 -12.84
CA TYR A 200 -0.62 -12.29 -13.04
C TYR A 200 -0.70 -11.13 -12.06
N ILE A 201 -0.50 -11.43 -10.78
CA ILE A 201 -0.66 -10.47 -9.69
C ILE A 201 0.54 -10.60 -8.76
N MET A 202 1.16 -9.48 -8.39
CA MET A 202 2.07 -9.40 -7.24
C MET A 202 1.44 -8.48 -6.19
N PHE A 203 1.25 -9.00 -4.98
CA PHE A 203 0.55 -8.30 -3.92
C PHE A 203 1.23 -8.50 -2.56
N GLY A 204 1.50 -7.39 -1.85
CA GLY A 204 1.95 -7.43 -0.45
C GLY A 204 2.98 -6.37 -0.09
N PRO A 205 3.41 -6.32 1.18
CA PRO A 205 4.37 -5.33 1.67
C PRO A 205 5.76 -5.51 1.05
N ASP A 206 6.45 -4.40 0.83
CA ASP A 206 7.85 -4.34 0.45
C ASP A 206 8.53 -3.18 1.18
N ILE A 207 9.55 -3.55 1.95
CA ILE A 207 10.27 -2.65 2.84
C ILE A 207 11.71 -2.63 2.38
N CYS A 208 12.27 -1.47 2.08
CA CYS A 208 13.69 -1.29 1.85
C CYS A 208 14.12 0.12 2.27
N GLY A 209 14.73 0.18 3.45
CA GLY A 209 15.15 1.40 4.12
C GLY A 209 13.96 2.32 4.46
N TYR A 210 14.25 3.63 4.51
CA TYR A 210 13.24 4.65 4.78
C TYR A 210 12.49 5.09 3.51
N SER A 211 13.03 4.81 2.32
CA SER A 211 12.50 5.30 1.05
C SER A 211 11.40 4.40 0.49
N THR A 212 11.46 3.10 0.76
CA THR A 212 10.51 2.13 0.19
C THR A 212 9.80 1.42 1.35
N LYS A 213 8.58 1.85 1.66
CA LYS A 213 7.70 1.21 2.65
C LYS A 213 6.28 1.20 2.11
N LYS A 214 6.04 0.32 1.13
CA LYS A 214 4.78 0.31 0.39
C LYS A 214 4.25 -1.08 0.16
N VAL A 215 2.94 -1.18 -0.03
CA VAL A 215 2.28 -2.40 -0.50
C VAL A 215 2.31 -2.38 -2.02
N HIS A 216 2.95 -3.36 -2.63
CA HIS A 216 2.87 -3.57 -4.07
C HIS A 216 1.51 -4.14 -4.43
N VAL A 217 0.91 -3.59 -5.48
CA VAL A 217 -0.23 -4.16 -6.18
C VAL A 217 0.07 -4.03 -7.67
N ILE A 218 0.64 -5.09 -8.24
CA ILE A 218 1.14 -5.10 -9.61
C ILE A 218 0.33 -6.12 -10.40
N PHE A 219 -0.19 -5.68 -11.54
CA PHE A 219 -0.92 -6.53 -12.46
C PHE A 219 -0.11 -6.73 -13.74
N ASN A 220 -0.09 -7.95 -14.26
CA ASN A 220 0.41 -8.24 -15.59
C ASN A 220 -0.75 -8.23 -16.58
N TYR A 221 -0.72 -7.25 -17.49
CA TYR A 221 -1.72 -7.09 -18.52
C TYR A 221 -1.03 -7.07 -19.89
N LYS A 222 -1.46 -7.96 -20.79
CA LYS A 222 -0.89 -8.12 -22.15
C LYS A 222 0.64 -8.25 -22.18
N GLY A 223 1.22 -8.94 -21.17
CA GLY A 223 2.66 -9.21 -21.09
C GLY A 223 3.50 -8.04 -20.54
N LYS A 224 2.86 -6.99 -20.02
CA LYS A 224 3.53 -5.88 -19.35
C LYS A 224 3.07 -5.82 -17.89
N THR A 225 4.01 -5.52 -17.01
CA THR A 225 3.75 -5.33 -15.58
C THR A 225 3.41 -3.86 -15.31
N HIS A 226 2.27 -3.64 -14.68
CA HIS A 226 1.77 -2.30 -14.35
C HIS A 226 1.73 -2.16 -12.84
N LEU A 227 2.46 -1.17 -12.32
CA LEU A 227 2.47 -0.82 -10.91
C LEU A 227 1.31 0.14 -10.61
N ILE A 228 0.76 0.03 -9.40
CA ILE A 228 -0.24 0.97 -8.89
C ILE A 228 0.38 2.38 -8.79
N LYS A 229 -0.39 3.40 -9.21
CA LYS A 229 0.02 4.81 -9.12
C LYS A 229 -0.01 5.33 -7.68
N LYS A 230 -0.94 4.82 -6.88
CA LYS A 230 -1.14 5.21 -5.49
C LYS A 230 -0.11 4.57 -4.57
N GLU A 231 0.37 5.35 -3.61
CA GLU A 231 1.31 4.88 -2.60
C GLU A 231 0.56 4.38 -1.36
N ILE A 232 0.48 3.05 -1.22
CA ILE A 232 -0.15 2.40 -0.07
C ILE A 232 0.94 2.11 0.96
N LYS A 233 0.89 2.72 2.14
CA LYS A 233 1.87 2.47 3.21
C LYS A 233 1.68 1.08 3.80
N CYS A 234 2.77 0.31 3.87
CA CYS A 234 2.77 -0.96 4.60
C CYS A 234 3.02 -0.73 6.09
N LYS A 235 2.78 -1.77 6.88
CA LYS A 235 3.15 -1.81 8.28
C LYS A 235 4.60 -2.25 8.39
N ASP A 236 5.36 -1.62 9.27
CA ASP A 236 6.80 -1.82 9.45
C ASP A 236 7.18 -2.17 10.90
N ASP A 237 6.19 -2.54 11.72
CA ASP A 237 6.42 -3.07 13.06
C ASP A 237 6.70 -4.59 13.04
N GLU A 238 6.97 -5.17 14.22
CA GLU A 238 7.35 -6.58 14.36
C GLU A 238 6.14 -7.53 14.46
N LEU A 239 4.91 -7.01 14.53
CA LEU A 239 3.69 -7.79 14.74
C LEU A 239 3.20 -8.43 13.44
N THR A 240 2.27 -9.37 13.60
CA THR A 240 1.59 -9.99 12.46
C THR A 240 0.55 -9.04 11.88
N HIS A 241 0.62 -8.79 10.58
CA HIS A 241 -0.34 -8.00 9.83
C HIS A 241 -1.05 -8.81 8.75
N LEU A 242 -2.34 -8.53 8.56
CA LEU A 242 -3.16 -9.19 7.55
C LEU A 242 -3.26 -8.31 6.30
N TYR A 243 -2.89 -8.86 5.14
CA TYR A 243 -3.01 -8.18 3.86
C TYR A 243 -4.09 -8.85 3.01
N THR A 244 -5.05 -8.08 2.52
CA THR A 244 -6.15 -8.57 1.67
C THR A 244 -6.29 -7.71 0.42
N LEU A 245 -6.25 -8.34 -0.74
CA LEU A 245 -6.58 -7.73 -2.04
C LEU A 245 -7.90 -8.31 -2.53
N ILE A 246 -8.85 -7.44 -2.84
CA ILE A 246 -10.14 -7.79 -3.42
C ILE A 246 -10.17 -7.17 -4.82
N LEU A 247 -10.41 -7.99 -5.83
CA LEU A 247 -10.54 -7.59 -7.22
C LEU A 247 -11.95 -7.96 -7.70
N ASN A 248 -12.75 -6.96 -8.06
CA ASN A 248 -14.15 -7.16 -8.42
C ASN A 248 -14.36 -7.23 -9.93
N PRO A 249 -15.42 -7.90 -10.41
CA PRO A 249 -15.74 -8.01 -11.83
C PRO A 249 -16.24 -6.70 -12.47
N ASP A 250 -16.48 -5.66 -11.67
CA ASP A 250 -16.82 -4.31 -12.14
C ASP A 250 -15.57 -3.45 -12.39
N GLN A 251 -14.38 -4.06 -12.44
CA GLN A 251 -13.08 -3.40 -12.59
C GLN A 251 -12.69 -2.49 -11.42
N THR A 252 -13.26 -2.73 -10.25
CA THR A 252 -12.84 -2.09 -9.00
C THR A 252 -11.91 -3.00 -8.20
N TYR A 253 -11.08 -2.39 -7.37
CA TYR A 253 -10.25 -3.10 -6.42
C TYR A 253 -10.35 -2.48 -5.03
N GLU A 254 -10.05 -3.27 -4.02
CA GLU A 254 -9.95 -2.84 -2.64
C GLU A 254 -8.74 -3.51 -1.99
N VAL A 255 -7.95 -2.74 -1.25
CA VAL A 255 -6.87 -3.24 -0.41
C VAL A 255 -7.24 -3.00 1.04
N LYS A 256 -7.21 -4.07 1.84
CA LYS A 256 -7.35 -4.02 3.28
C LYS A 256 -6.03 -4.41 3.96
N ILE A 257 -5.71 -3.72 5.04
CA ILE A 257 -4.65 -4.08 5.97
C ILE A 257 -5.32 -4.23 7.34
N ASP A 258 -5.10 -5.35 8.02
CA ASP A 258 -5.66 -5.60 9.37
C ASP A 258 -7.20 -5.52 9.41
N ASN A 259 -7.86 -6.00 8.33
CA ASN A 259 -9.30 -5.87 8.06
C ASN A 259 -9.83 -4.43 7.88
N GLU A 260 -8.96 -3.43 7.90
CA GLU A 260 -9.31 -2.04 7.61
C GLU A 260 -9.05 -1.72 6.14
N LYS A 261 -10.04 -1.11 5.48
CA LYS A 261 -9.88 -0.63 4.11
C LYS A 261 -8.91 0.55 4.06
N VAL A 262 -7.74 0.33 3.45
CA VAL A 262 -6.71 1.36 3.30
C VAL A 262 -6.78 2.05 1.94
N GLU A 263 -7.19 1.33 0.90
CA GLU A 263 -7.25 1.85 -0.46
C GLU A 263 -8.37 1.19 -1.27
N SER A 264 -8.99 1.95 -2.18
CA SER A 264 -9.99 1.44 -3.11
C SER A 264 -10.11 2.34 -4.34
N GLY A 265 -10.38 1.76 -5.50
CA GLY A 265 -10.53 2.52 -6.73
C GLY A 265 -10.90 1.66 -7.93
N SER A 266 -10.67 2.19 -9.12
CA SER A 266 -10.86 1.49 -10.38
C SER A 266 -9.50 1.08 -10.97
N LEU A 267 -9.47 -0.04 -11.68
CA LEU A 267 -8.27 -0.53 -12.34
C LEU A 267 -7.79 0.44 -13.44
N GLU A 268 -8.71 1.06 -14.17
CA GLU A 268 -8.40 1.96 -15.28
C GLU A 268 -7.77 3.29 -14.82
N ASP A 269 -8.20 3.82 -13.66
CA ASP A 269 -7.68 5.10 -13.15
C ASP A 269 -6.33 4.91 -12.45
N ASP A 270 -6.22 3.86 -11.62
CA ASP A 270 -5.11 3.69 -10.68
C ASP A 270 -3.89 2.95 -11.26
N TRP A 271 -3.99 2.44 -12.50
CA TRP A 271 -2.89 1.85 -13.28
C TRP A 271 -2.86 2.41 -14.71
N ASP A 272 -1.71 2.27 -15.38
CA ASP A 272 -1.54 2.67 -16.79
C ASP A 272 -1.71 1.48 -17.74
N PHE A 273 -2.86 0.79 -17.69
CA PHE A 273 -3.15 -0.36 -18.57
C PHE A 273 -3.39 0.05 -20.02
N LEU A 274 -4.15 1.13 -20.20
CA LEU A 274 -4.59 1.64 -21.49
C LEU A 274 -3.89 2.96 -21.81
N PRO A 275 -3.71 3.29 -23.10
CA PRO A 275 -3.31 4.64 -23.50
C PRO A 275 -4.27 5.70 -22.93
N PRO A 276 -3.83 6.96 -22.77
CA PRO A 276 -4.73 8.02 -22.29
C PRO A 276 -5.91 8.18 -23.24
N GLU A 277 -7.11 8.37 -22.69
CA GLU A 277 -8.35 8.57 -23.47
C GLU A 277 -8.25 9.81 -24.36
N LYS A 278 -7.54 10.85 -23.90
CA LYS A 278 -7.34 12.11 -24.61
C LYS A 278 -5.87 12.42 -24.82
N ILE A 279 -5.53 12.86 -26.02
CA ILE A 279 -4.20 13.32 -26.39
C ILE A 279 -4.27 14.77 -26.89
N LYS A 280 -3.18 15.51 -26.72
CA LYS A 280 -3.05 16.82 -27.36
C LYS A 280 -3.06 16.64 -28.87
N ASP A 281 -3.88 17.43 -29.56
CA ASP A 281 -4.01 17.39 -31.02
C ASP A 281 -2.65 17.61 -31.74
N PRO A 282 -2.05 16.59 -32.35
CA PRO A 282 -0.74 16.75 -33.00
C PRO A 282 -0.77 17.76 -34.17
N GLU A 283 -1.95 18.09 -34.70
CA GLU A 283 -2.13 19.07 -35.77
C GLU A 283 -2.37 20.50 -35.27
N ALA A 284 -2.77 20.67 -34.00
CA ALA A 284 -3.02 21.99 -33.44
C ALA A 284 -1.70 22.72 -33.14
N LYS A 285 -1.59 23.92 -33.69
CA LYS A 285 -0.52 24.86 -33.36
C LYS A 285 -1.15 26.14 -32.83
N GLN A 286 -0.43 26.81 -31.93
CA GLN A 286 -0.83 28.15 -31.49
C GLN A 286 -0.98 29.04 -32.72
N PRO A 287 -2.13 29.70 -32.92
CA PRO A 287 -2.31 30.65 -34.00
C PRO A 287 -1.29 31.79 -33.91
N GLU A 288 -0.75 32.24 -35.04
CA GLU A 288 0.18 33.40 -35.06
C GLU A 288 -0.49 34.70 -34.56
N ASP A 289 -1.83 34.77 -34.58
CA ASP A 289 -2.61 35.90 -34.08
C ASP A 289 -3.02 35.76 -32.59
N TRP A 290 -2.49 34.77 -31.89
CA TRP A 290 -2.80 34.52 -30.47
C TRP A 290 -1.79 35.21 -29.56
N ASP A 291 -2.21 36.33 -28.98
CA ASP A 291 -1.38 37.06 -28.01
C ASP A 291 -1.68 36.60 -26.58
N ASP A 292 -0.70 35.95 -25.97
CA ASP A 292 -0.69 35.47 -24.60
C ASP A 292 0.01 36.44 -23.62
N HIS A 293 0.47 37.59 -24.10
CA HIS A 293 1.04 38.63 -23.25
C HIS A 293 -0.09 39.45 -22.65
N ALA A 294 -0.29 39.30 -21.33
CA ALA A 294 -1.27 40.10 -20.60
C ALA A 294 -0.93 41.59 -20.61
N LYS A 295 0.37 41.92 -20.74
CA LYS A 295 0.88 43.29 -20.77
C LYS A 295 1.84 43.48 -21.94
N ILE A 296 1.74 44.63 -22.57
CA ILE A 296 2.62 45.06 -23.68
C ILE A 296 3.25 46.41 -23.33
N ASP A 297 4.38 46.69 -23.95
CA ASP A 297 5.02 48.00 -23.84
C ASP A 297 4.13 49.08 -24.46
N ASP A 298 3.96 50.18 -23.74
CA ASP A 298 3.25 51.35 -24.20
C ASP A 298 4.06 52.02 -25.32
N ALA A 299 3.56 51.90 -26.56
CA ALA A 299 4.21 52.49 -27.72
C ALA A 299 4.21 54.03 -27.69
N ASP A 300 3.34 54.64 -26.89
CA ASP A 300 3.25 56.10 -26.73
C ASP A 300 4.11 56.63 -25.57
N ASP A 301 4.65 55.75 -24.71
CA ASP A 301 5.56 56.14 -23.63
C ASP A 301 6.97 56.30 -24.22
N THR A 302 7.37 57.55 -24.48
CA THR A 302 8.72 57.85 -24.97
C THR A 302 9.68 58.11 -23.82
N LYS A 303 10.93 57.66 -23.98
CA LYS A 303 12.02 57.94 -23.03
C LYS A 303 12.13 59.45 -22.76
N PRO A 304 11.97 59.91 -21.51
CA PRO A 304 12.17 61.31 -21.16
C PRO A 304 13.63 61.73 -21.41
N GLU A 305 13.84 62.95 -21.93
CA GLU A 305 15.18 63.50 -22.20
C GLU A 305 16.08 63.55 -20.94
N ASP A 306 15.49 63.63 -19.74
CA ASP A 306 16.19 63.68 -18.44
C ASP A 306 16.47 62.28 -17.83
N TRP A 307 16.31 61.20 -18.60
CA TRP A 307 16.51 59.82 -18.08
C TRP A 307 17.95 59.32 -18.21
N ASP A 308 18.67 59.73 -19.27
CA ASP A 308 20.06 59.33 -19.51
C ASP A 308 21.02 60.18 -18.70
N LYS A 309 21.04 59.94 -17.39
CA LYS A 309 22.04 60.52 -16.50
C LYS A 309 23.23 59.54 -16.35
N PRO A 310 24.47 60.04 -16.19
CA PRO A 310 25.61 59.16 -15.97
C PRO A 310 25.43 58.41 -14.64
N GLU A 311 25.82 57.13 -14.62
CA GLU A 311 25.73 56.26 -13.43
C GLU A 311 26.57 56.78 -12.26
N ASN A 312 27.69 57.43 -12.57
CA ASN A 312 28.55 58.06 -11.57
C ASN A 312 28.76 59.54 -11.91
N ILE A 313 28.65 60.39 -10.90
CA ILE A 313 28.96 61.83 -10.97
C ILE A 313 30.14 62.14 -10.05
N PRO A 314 30.98 63.13 -10.36
CA PRO A 314 32.03 63.53 -9.43
C PRO A 314 31.41 64.07 -8.13
N ASP A 315 31.94 63.67 -6.99
CA ASP A 315 31.43 64.06 -5.67
C ASP A 315 31.48 65.58 -5.49
N PRO A 316 30.32 66.27 -5.39
CA PRO A 316 30.28 67.72 -5.26
C PRO A 316 30.81 68.21 -3.91
N ASP A 317 30.89 67.36 -2.89
CA ASP A 317 31.38 67.68 -1.56
C ASP A 317 32.85 67.30 -1.35
N ALA A 318 33.47 66.60 -2.32
CA ALA A 318 34.89 66.28 -2.27
C ALA A 318 35.74 67.54 -2.43
N LYS A 319 36.62 67.76 -1.45
CA LYS A 319 37.62 68.84 -1.48
C LYS A 319 38.99 68.24 -1.73
N LYS A 320 39.75 68.90 -2.60
CA LYS A 320 41.16 68.58 -2.83
C LYS A 320 41.91 68.58 -1.49
N PRO A 321 42.65 67.50 -1.14
CA PRO A 321 43.48 67.47 0.05
C PRO A 321 44.53 68.58 0.03
N GLU A 322 44.82 69.17 1.19
CA GLU A 322 45.81 70.26 1.30
C GLU A 322 47.24 69.81 0.97
N ASP A 323 47.52 68.51 1.02
CA ASP A 323 48.84 67.89 0.77
C ASP A 323 48.99 67.32 -0.67
N TRP A 324 48.11 67.73 -1.60
CA TRP A 324 48.16 67.26 -3.00
C TRP A 324 49.08 68.13 -3.87
N ASP A 325 50.11 67.53 -4.46
CA ASP A 325 51.09 68.20 -5.33
C ASP A 325 50.80 67.93 -6.82
N GLU A 326 50.33 68.94 -7.55
CA GLU A 326 49.95 68.79 -8.97
C GLU A 326 51.14 68.47 -9.90
N ASP A 327 52.37 68.80 -9.50
CA ASP A 327 53.58 68.60 -10.32
C ASP A 327 54.11 67.15 -10.20
N MET A 328 53.79 66.46 -9.10
CA MET A 328 54.18 65.07 -8.83
C MET A 328 53.02 64.07 -9.02
N ASP A 329 51.79 64.43 -8.62
CA ASP A 329 50.62 63.53 -8.59
C ASP A 329 49.61 63.78 -9.73
N GLY A 330 49.74 64.91 -10.46
CA GLY A 330 48.86 65.30 -11.57
C GLY A 330 47.65 66.14 -11.18
N GLU A 331 46.78 66.47 -12.16
CA GLU A 331 45.53 67.20 -11.92
C GLU A 331 44.61 66.37 -11.01
N TRP A 332 44.19 66.94 -9.88
CA TRP A 332 43.31 66.26 -8.93
C TRP A 332 41.90 66.13 -9.50
N GLU A 333 41.40 64.90 -9.61
CA GLU A 333 40.02 64.61 -9.98
C GLU A 333 39.22 64.12 -8.75
N PRO A 334 38.03 64.69 -8.47
CA PRO A 334 37.19 64.26 -7.37
C PRO A 334 36.72 62.80 -7.55
N PRO A 335 36.55 62.03 -6.46
CA PRO A 335 36.04 60.67 -6.54
C PRO A 335 34.64 60.64 -7.16
N MET A 336 34.40 59.66 -8.01
CA MET A 336 33.11 59.46 -8.66
C MET A 336 32.17 58.72 -7.70
N ILE A 337 31.02 59.34 -7.37
CA ILE A 337 29.98 58.75 -6.53
C ILE A 337 28.77 58.30 -7.38
N PRO A 338 28.00 57.29 -6.94
CA PRO A 338 26.78 56.87 -7.62
C PRO A 338 25.81 58.04 -7.73
N ASN A 339 25.35 58.35 -8.94
CA ASN A 339 24.44 59.45 -9.18
C ASN A 339 23.05 59.14 -8.61
N PRO A 340 22.54 59.90 -7.64
CA PRO A 340 21.20 59.67 -7.07
C PRO A 340 20.07 59.82 -8.11
N GLU A 341 20.34 60.53 -9.20
CA GLU A 341 19.38 60.74 -10.28
C GLU A 341 19.46 59.69 -11.41
N TYR A 342 20.41 58.74 -11.34
CA TYR A 342 20.49 57.63 -12.29
C TYR A 342 19.34 56.64 -12.04
N LYS A 343 18.46 56.52 -13.04
CA LYS A 343 17.24 55.68 -12.97
C LYS A 343 17.38 54.33 -13.68
N GLY A 344 18.60 53.97 -14.10
CA GLY A 344 18.87 52.74 -14.85
C GLY A 344 18.44 52.79 -16.32
N GLU A 345 18.56 51.66 -17.01
CA GLU A 345 18.08 51.53 -18.40
C GLU A 345 16.56 51.76 -18.47
N TRP A 346 16.14 52.72 -19.28
CA TRP A 346 14.72 53.02 -19.46
C TRP A 346 13.99 51.85 -20.12
N LYS A 347 12.85 51.46 -19.53
CA LYS A 347 11.88 50.54 -20.13
C LYS A 347 10.52 51.24 -20.23
N PRO A 348 9.82 51.13 -21.36
CA PRO A 348 8.48 51.69 -21.51
C PRO A 348 7.52 51.13 -20.46
N LYS A 349 6.52 51.92 -20.08
CA LYS A 349 5.45 51.44 -19.19
C LYS A 349 4.73 50.26 -19.82
N GLN A 350 4.34 49.31 -18.98
CA GLN A 350 3.58 48.13 -19.40
C GLN A 350 2.08 48.44 -19.27
N ILE A 351 1.37 48.47 -20.40
CA ILE A 351 -0.10 48.60 -20.44
C ILE A 351 -0.76 47.25 -20.64
N ASP A 352 -2.01 47.13 -20.18
CA ASP A 352 -2.80 45.92 -20.41
C ASP A 352 -3.06 45.75 -21.91
N ASN A 353 -2.78 44.55 -22.42
CA ASN A 353 -2.88 44.26 -23.83
C ASN A 353 -4.35 44.08 -24.25
N PRO A 354 -4.91 44.97 -25.09
CA PRO A 354 -6.29 44.85 -25.55
C PRO A 354 -6.54 43.62 -26.44
N ASN A 355 -5.49 43.01 -26.99
CA ASN A 355 -5.56 41.79 -27.82
C ASN A 355 -5.26 40.51 -27.03
N TYR A 356 -5.12 40.58 -25.71
CA TYR A 356 -4.85 39.41 -24.87
C TYR A 356 -6.00 38.40 -24.96
N LYS A 357 -5.71 37.22 -25.51
CA LYS A 357 -6.70 36.13 -25.67
C LYS A 357 -6.61 35.09 -24.55
N GLY A 358 -5.70 35.27 -23.59
CA GLY A 358 -5.44 34.30 -22.52
C GLY A 358 -4.25 33.38 -22.84
N PRO A 359 -3.78 32.57 -21.88
CA PRO A 359 -2.80 31.53 -22.17
C PRO A 359 -3.41 30.53 -23.16
N TRP A 360 -2.71 30.24 -24.25
CA TRP A 360 -3.16 29.25 -25.23
C TRP A 360 -3.24 27.86 -24.58
N VAL A 361 -4.44 27.29 -24.54
CA VAL A 361 -4.66 25.91 -24.08
C VAL A 361 -4.72 25.02 -25.31
N HIS A 362 -3.76 24.11 -25.40
CA HIS A 362 -3.68 23.15 -26.49
C HIS A 362 -4.92 22.25 -26.51
N PRO A 363 -5.66 22.13 -27.63
CA PRO A 363 -6.86 21.30 -27.68
C PRO A 363 -6.52 19.82 -27.47
N GLU A 364 -7.42 19.14 -26.77
CA GLU A 364 -7.36 17.70 -26.51
C GLU A 364 -8.36 16.98 -27.43
N ILE A 365 -7.90 15.97 -28.15
CA ILE A 365 -8.71 15.10 -29.00
C ILE A 365 -8.76 13.68 -28.42
N ASP A 366 -9.82 12.95 -28.78
CA ASP A 366 -9.94 11.54 -28.43
C ASP A 366 -8.80 10.74 -29.07
N ASN A 367 -8.17 9.88 -28.28
CA ASN A 367 -7.04 9.09 -28.72
C ASN A 367 -7.53 7.92 -29.59
N PRO A 368 -7.14 7.82 -30.88
CA PRO A 368 -7.54 6.73 -31.75
C PRO A 368 -7.00 5.35 -31.29
N GLU A 369 -5.93 5.34 -30.47
CA GLU A 369 -5.35 4.12 -29.90
C GLU A 369 -6.03 3.68 -28.60
N TYR A 370 -6.91 4.49 -28.02
CA TYR A 370 -7.68 4.10 -26.84
C TYR A 370 -8.82 3.15 -27.22
N SER A 371 -8.87 2.01 -26.53
CA SER A 371 -9.98 1.07 -26.60
C SER A 371 -10.30 0.61 -25.19
N ALA A 372 -11.52 0.85 -24.73
CA ALA A 372 -12.00 0.35 -23.45
C ALA A 372 -11.95 -1.18 -23.44
N ASP A 373 -11.41 -1.75 -22.36
CA ASP A 373 -11.40 -3.19 -22.11
C ASP A 373 -12.10 -3.44 -20.78
N LEU A 374 -13.20 -4.20 -20.81
CA LEU A 374 -13.98 -4.53 -19.62
C LEU A 374 -13.44 -5.75 -18.86
N ASN A 375 -12.42 -6.41 -19.39
CA ASN A 375 -11.88 -7.67 -18.88
C ASN A 375 -10.49 -7.51 -18.24
N ILE A 376 -10.07 -6.30 -17.87
CA ILE A 376 -8.76 -6.07 -17.24
C ILE A 376 -8.63 -6.88 -15.95
N TYR A 377 -9.71 -7.02 -15.18
CA TYR A 377 -9.74 -7.80 -13.95
C TYR A 377 -9.62 -9.31 -14.17
N LYS A 378 -9.89 -9.81 -15.38
CA LYS A 378 -10.04 -11.23 -15.66
C LYS A 378 -8.68 -11.88 -15.90
N PHE A 379 -8.44 -12.98 -15.18
CA PHE A 379 -7.31 -13.87 -15.38
C PHE A 379 -7.81 -15.29 -15.64
N ASP A 380 -7.15 -15.98 -16.56
CA ASP A 380 -7.46 -17.35 -16.94
C ASP A 380 -6.46 -18.31 -16.28
N ASN A 381 -6.91 -19.51 -15.90
CA ASN A 381 -6.04 -20.59 -15.40
C ASN A 381 -5.11 -20.19 -14.24
N ILE A 382 -5.58 -19.40 -13.27
CA ILE A 382 -4.88 -19.14 -12.02
C ILE A 382 -4.69 -20.46 -11.29
N ALA A 383 -3.47 -20.83 -10.92
CA ALA A 383 -3.22 -22.16 -10.34
C ALA A 383 -2.04 -22.25 -9.36
N VAL A 384 -1.17 -21.26 -9.29
CA VAL A 384 0.02 -21.32 -8.42
C VAL A 384 0.15 -20.04 -7.63
N LEU A 385 0.38 -20.17 -6.32
CA LEU A 385 0.81 -19.08 -5.43
C LEU A 385 2.28 -19.28 -5.14
N GLY A 386 3.09 -18.24 -5.31
CA GLY A 386 4.52 -18.29 -5.07
C GLY A 386 5.00 -17.13 -4.22
N LEU A 387 6.03 -17.41 -3.42
CA LEU A 387 6.82 -16.47 -2.67
C LEU A 387 8.19 -16.41 -3.37
N ASP A 388 8.43 -15.30 -4.07
CA ASP A 388 9.69 -15.03 -4.75
C ASP A 388 10.19 -13.65 -4.32
N LEU A 389 11.11 -13.63 -3.37
CA LEU A 389 11.46 -12.43 -2.60
C LEU A 389 12.94 -12.41 -2.20
N TRP A 390 13.48 -11.21 -2.06
CA TRP A 390 14.80 -10.94 -1.52
C TRP A 390 14.66 -10.42 -0.09
N GLN A 391 15.47 -10.91 0.84
CA GLN A 391 15.57 -10.34 2.19
C GLN A 391 17.02 -10.20 2.61
N VAL A 392 17.38 -9.01 3.08
CA VAL A 392 18.68 -8.73 3.71
C VAL A 392 18.69 -9.35 5.10
N LYS A 393 17.70 -9.04 5.94
CA LYS A 393 17.51 -9.66 7.25
C LYS A 393 16.35 -10.65 7.23
N SER A 394 16.66 -11.91 7.47
CA SER A 394 15.69 -13.00 7.51
C SER A 394 14.96 -13.06 8.85
N GLY A 395 13.79 -13.71 8.84
CA GLY A 395 12.90 -13.88 9.99
C GLY A 395 11.43 -13.61 9.68
N THR A 396 11.12 -13.23 8.44
CA THR A 396 9.73 -12.95 8.05
C THR A 396 8.93 -14.25 8.04
N ILE A 397 7.79 -14.26 8.72
CA ILE A 397 6.87 -15.40 8.78
C ILE A 397 5.64 -15.08 7.93
N PHE A 398 5.29 -16.02 7.05
CA PHE A 398 4.06 -15.97 6.26
C PHE A 398 3.10 -17.07 6.68
N ASP A 399 1.83 -16.73 6.85
CA ASP A 399 0.80 -17.69 7.23
C ASP A 399 -0.59 -17.29 6.67
N ASN A 400 -1.59 -18.14 6.92
CA ASN A 400 -3.02 -17.93 6.69
C ASN A 400 -3.34 -17.52 5.26
N PHE A 401 -2.70 -18.17 4.29
CA PHE A 401 -2.95 -17.93 2.88
C PHE A 401 -4.37 -18.36 2.52
N LEU A 402 -5.09 -17.49 1.81
CA LEU A 402 -6.44 -17.73 1.33
C LEU A 402 -6.61 -17.11 -0.06
N ILE A 403 -7.16 -17.90 -0.98
CA ILE A 403 -7.68 -17.42 -2.26
C ILE A 403 -9.13 -17.87 -2.37
N THR A 404 -10.07 -16.94 -2.51
CA THR A 404 -11.52 -17.20 -2.53
C THR A 404 -12.27 -16.26 -3.47
N ASP A 405 -13.54 -16.56 -3.76
CA ASP A 405 -14.47 -15.70 -4.51
C ASP A 405 -15.50 -14.97 -3.62
N ASP A 406 -15.30 -14.96 -2.30
CA ASP A 406 -16.21 -14.29 -1.37
C ASP A 406 -15.46 -13.49 -0.30
N VAL A 407 -15.87 -12.22 -0.13
CA VAL A 407 -15.25 -11.30 0.82
C VAL A 407 -15.60 -11.67 2.27
N LYS A 408 -16.78 -12.26 2.52
CA LYS A 408 -17.18 -12.62 3.88
C LYS A 408 -16.40 -13.83 4.37
N GLU A 409 -16.18 -14.82 3.52
CA GLU A 409 -15.33 -15.97 3.83
C GLU A 409 -13.91 -15.51 4.23
N ALA A 410 -13.36 -14.51 3.53
CA ALA A 410 -12.07 -13.93 3.86
C ALA A 410 -12.08 -13.21 5.22
N GLU A 411 -13.12 -12.41 5.49
CA GLU A 411 -13.30 -11.74 6.79
C GLU A 411 -13.53 -12.72 7.94
N ASP A 412 -14.25 -13.81 7.71
CA ASP A 412 -14.51 -14.84 8.72
C ASP A 412 -13.25 -15.65 9.03
N MET A 413 -12.46 -16.01 8.01
CA MET A 413 -11.13 -16.61 8.23
C MET A 413 -10.22 -15.66 9.02
N ALA A 414 -10.20 -14.37 8.67
CA ALA A 414 -9.40 -13.38 9.40
C ALA A 414 -9.80 -13.26 10.88
N LYS A 415 -11.09 -13.40 11.19
CA LYS A 415 -11.61 -13.43 12.57
C LYS A 415 -11.18 -14.67 13.33
N GLU A 416 -11.05 -15.81 12.64
CA GLU A 416 -10.66 -17.09 13.24
C GLU A 416 -9.14 -17.22 13.42
N THR A 417 -8.36 -16.54 12.58
CA THR A 417 -6.88 -16.58 12.61
C THR A 417 -6.31 -15.31 13.25
N TRP A 418 -6.05 -14.27 12.45
CA TRP A 418 -5.32 -13.07 12.85
C TRP A 418 -5.95 -12.32 14.04
N ASP A 419 -7.27 -12.18 14.08
CA ASP A 419 -7.95 -11.48 15.19
C ASP A 419 -7.75 -12.18 16.55
N VAL A 420 -7.59 -13.50 16.55
CA VAL A 420 -7.32 -14.30 17.75
C VAL A 420 -5.87 -14.15 18.19
N THR A 421 -4.94 -14.06 17.24
CA THR A 421 -3.50 -14.02 17.48
C THR A 421 -2.98 -12.64 17.88
N LYS A 422 -3.50 -11.55 17.29
CA LYS A 422 -2.94 -10.20 17.44
C LYS A 422 -2.82 -9.70 18.88
N GLU A 423 -3.79 -10.00 19.73
CA GLU A 423 -3.82 -9.51 21.12
C GLU A 423 -2.87 -10.32 22.04
N PRO A 424 -2.93 -11.66 22.06
CA PRO A 424 -1.93 -12.48 22.75
C PRO A 424 -0.49 -12.24 22.27
N GLU A 425 -0.27 -12.14 20.95
CA GLU A 425 1.04 -11.86 20.36
C GLU A 425 1.60 -10.54 20.90
N ARG A 426 0.80 -9.46 20.84
CA ARG A 426 1.21 -8.15 21.34
C ARG A 426 1.56 -8.18 22.82
N LYS A 427 0.83 -8.95 23.63
CA LYS A 427 1.13 -9.10 25.07
C LYS A 427 2.45 -9.82 25.29
N MET A 428 2.68 -10.93 24.60
CA MET A 428 3.94 -11.68 24.70
C MET A 428 5.12 -10.81 24.26
N LYS A 429 4.97 -10.04 23.18
CA LYS A 429 5.98 -9.09 22.72
C LYS A 429 6.27 -8.00 23.75
N GLN A 430 5.24 -7.38 24.32
CA GLN A 430 5.41 -6.37 25.38
C GLN A 430 6.12 -6.94 26.61
N GLU A 431 5.77 -8.15 27.03
CA GLU A 431 6.44 -8.82 28.15
C GLU A 431 7.92 -9.12 27.84
N GLN A 432 8.23 -9.58 26.63
CA GLN A 432 9.61 -9.80 26.19
C GLN A 432 10.42 -8.50 26.09
N ASP A 433 9.83 -7.44 25.56
CA ASP A 433 10.50 -6.13 25.44
C ASP A 433 10.71 -5.50 26.83
N ASP A 434 9.77 -5.67 27.75
CA ASP A 434 9.90 -5.22 29.15
C ASP A 434 10.99 -5.99 29.91
N LEU A 435 11.12 -7.30 29.65
CA LEU A 435 12.21 -8.10 30.20
C LEU A 435 13.56 -7.69 29.63
N LYS A 436 13.67 -7.57 28.30
CA LYS A 436 14.90 -7.09 27.63
C LYS A 436 15.31 -5.72 28.12
N ARG A 437 14.38 -4.77 28.26
CA ARG A 437 14.67 -3.45 28.79
C ARG A 437 15.22 -3.50 30.22
N LYS A 438 14.68 -4.36 31.09
CA LYS A 438 15.20 -4.53 32.45
C LYS A 438 16.59 -5.15 32.45
N GLU A 439 16.83 -6.16 31.62
CA GLU A 439 18.14 -6.78 31.45
C GLU A 439 19.18 -5.77 30.91
N ASP A 440 18.79 -4.93 29.95
CA ASP A 440 19.67 -3.89 29.40
C ASP A 440 19.94 -2.77 30.43
N GLU A 441 18.94 -2.39 31.24
CA GLU A 441 19.11 -1.46 32.36
C GLU A 441 20.01 -2.03 33.48
N GLU A 442 19.94 -3.34 33.73
CA GLU A 442 20.85 -4.03 34.67
C GLU A 442 22.28 -4.10 34.12
N LYS A 443 22.46 -4.49 32.85
CA LYS A 443 23.77 -4.51 32.19
C LYS A 443 24.42 -3.14 32.12
N ASN A 444 23.65 -2.09 31.82
CA ASN A 444 24.18 -0.73 31.80
C ASN A 444 24.62 -0.28 33.20
N LYS A 445 23.89 -0.64 34.25
CA LYS A 445 24.32 -0.37 35.63
C LYS A 445 25.57 -1.15 36.00
N GLU A 446 25.66 -2.42 35.61
CA GLU A 446 26.86 -3.24 35.82
C GLU A 446 28.07 -2.64 35.08
N GLN A 447 27.90 -2.20 33.84
CA GLN A 447 28.96 -1.52 33.08
C GLN A 447 29.34 -0.16 33.66
N GLU A 448 28.37 0.62 34.16
CA GLU A 448 28.66 1.88 34.88
C GLU A 448 29.43 1.60 36.17
N THR A 449 29.07 0.56 36.93
CA THR A 449 29.82 0.19 38.14
C THR A 449 31.22 -0.36 37.84
N GLU A 450 31.39 -1.16 36.78
CA GLU A 450 32.72 -1.63 36.36
C GLU A 450 33.59 -0.46 35.89
N ALA A 451 33.02 0.51 35.16
CA ALA A 451 33.75 1.71 34.75
C ALA A 451 34.14 2.60 35.93
N ASP A 452 33.26 2.78 36.93
CA ASP A 452 33.56 3.53 38.15
C ASP A 452 34.63 2.81 39.01
N GLU A 453 34.62 1.47 39.07
CA GLU A 453 35.66 0.68 39.76
C GLU A 453 37.02 0.73 39.03
N GLU A 454 37.03 0.75 37.69
CA GLU A 454 38.26 0.93 36.91
C GLU A 454 38.84 2.35 37.10
N ASP A 455 38.02 3.40 37.08
CA ASP A 455 38.46 4.80 37.30
C ASP A 455 39.07 4.99 38.70
N LEU A 456 38.44 4.43 39.74
CA LEU A 456 38.99 4.45 41.10
C LEU A 456 40.30 3.66 41.24
N GLY A 457 40.45 2.57 40.49
CA GLY A 457 41.69 1.79 40.47
C GLY A 457 42.85 2.56 39.81
N GLU A 458 42.57 3.29 38.72
CA GLU A 458 43.55 4.16 38.08
C GLU A 458 43.95 5.33 38.99
N GLU A 459 43.00 5.96 39.70
CA GLU A 459 43.31 7.02 40.69
C GLU A 459 44.17 6.49 41.85
N GLU A 460 43.89 5.29 42.38
CA GLU A 460 44.71 4.67 43.45
C GLU A 460 46.14 4.33 42.97
N GLU A 461 46.31 3.87 41.72
CA GLU A 461 47.64 3.60 41.14
C GLU A 461 48.44 4.91 40.93
N GLU A 462 47.80 6.00 40.49
CA GLU A 462 48.45 7.31 40.37
C GLU A 462 48.90 7.87 41.73
N GLU A 463 48.07 7.74 42.78
CA GLU A 463 48.45 8.16 44.15
C GLU A 463 49.63 7.33 44.70
N GLU A 464 49.67 6.02 44.45
CA GLU A 464 50.80 5.17 44.87
C GLU A 464 52.11 5.54 44.14
N GLU A 465 52.06 5.91 42.86
CA GLU A 465 53.23 6.37 42.11
C GLU A 465 53.75 7.73 42.64
N GLU A 466 52.86 8.67 42.97
CA GLU A 466 53.23 9.95 43.59
C GLU A 466 53.87 9.77 44.98
N GLU A 467 53.33 8.88 45.83
CA GLU A 467 53.93 8.56 47.13
C GLU A 467 55.32 7.89 47.01
N GLU A 468 55.54 7.05 45.99
CA GLU A 468 56.86 6.46 45.71
C GLU A 468 57.88 7.52 45.25
N GLU A 469 57.48 8.47 44.41
CA GLU A 469 58.32 9.59 43.97
C GLU A 469 58.67 10.49 45.16
N GLU A 470 57.72 10.82 46.04
CA GLU A 470 58.00 11.61 47.26
C GLU A 470 58.97 10.88 48.21
N ARG A 471 58.82 9.56 48.41
CA ARG A 471 59.78 8.78 49.23
C ARG A 471 61.19 8.78 48.63
N LYS A 472 61.33 8.67 47.31
CA LYS A 472 62.62 8.77 46.62
C LYS A 472 63.21 10.18 46.73
N GLY A 473 62.37 11.21 46.72
CA GLY A 473 62.76 12.60 46.99
C GLY A 473 63.26 12.82 48.42
N GLU A 474 62.60 12.27 49.43
CA GLU A 474 63.03 12.35 50.82
C GLU A 474 64.33 11.58 51.11
N GLU A 475 64.53 10.39 50.50
CA GLU A 475 65.81 9.67 50.58
C GLU A 475 66.96 10.48 49.95
N ALA A 476 66.74 11.07 48.78
CA ALA A 476 67.73 11.92 48.12
C ALA A 476 68.09 13.20 48.92
N THR A 477 67.14 13.75 49.69
CA THR A 477 67.42 14.90 50.57
C THR A 477 68.17 14.52 51.85
N LYS A 478 68.00 13.29 52.38
CA LYS A 478 68.80 12.80 53.52
C LYS A 478 70.24 12.48 53.11
N ASP A 479 70.45 11.99 51.89
CA ASP A 479 71.81 11.76 51.36
C ASP A 479 72.56 13.08 51.03
N LEU A 480 71.85 14.19 50.82
CA LEU A 480 72.47 15.50 50.56
C LEU A 480 72.80 16.32 51.82
N GLU A 481 72.29 15.95 53.00
CA GLU A 481 72.68 16.58 54.27
C GLU A 481 73.86 15.87 54.97
N GLU A 482 74.25 14.66 54.55
CA GLU A 482 75.41 13.94 55.11
C GLU A 482 76.75 14.13 54.36
N ASP A 483 76.76 14.62 53.10
CA ASP A 483 77.96 14.60 52.25
C ASP A 483 78.57 15.99 51.89
N GLU A 484 78.34 17.03 52.71
CA GLU A 484 79.19 18.24 52.76
C GLU A 484 80.33 18.14 53.81
N GLU A 485 80.93 16.95 54.00
CA GLU A 485 82.23 16.84 54.66
C GLU A 485 83.27 16.00 53.86
N VAL A 486 84.25 16.72 53.32
CA VAL A 486 85.70 16.39 53.38
C VAL A 486 86.33 15.56 52.23
N LYS A 487 86.92 16.33 51.30
CA LYS A 487 88.34 16.31 50.83
C LYS A 487 88.81 15.42 49.65
N PRO A 488 89.95 15.83 49.01
CA PRO A 488 90.17 15.69 47.57
C PRO A 488 91.34 14.76 47.19
N SER A 489 91.67 14.81 45.89
CA SER A 489 92.94 14.39 45.26
C SER A 489 92.97 12.90 44.87
N HIS A 490 93.61 12.44 43.80
CA HIS A 490 94.47 13.02 42.78
C HIS A 490 94.57 11.94 41.68
N THR A 491 94.49 12.33 40.41
CA THR A 491 95.12 11.60 39.29
C THR A 491 96.35 12.48 38.92
N GLU A 492 97.51 11.98 38.53
CA GLU A 492 97.76 10.97 37.51
C GLU A 492 99.15 10.33 37.65
N LEU A 493 99.25 9.08 37.16
CA LEU A 493 100.40 8.15 37.14
C LEU A 493 100.77 7.45 38.45
#